data_AF-W1TTZ8-F1
#
_entry.id   AF-W1TTZ8-F1
#
_cell.length_a   1.000
_cell.length_b   1.000
_cell.length_c   1.000
_cell.angle_alpha   90.00
_cell.angle_beta   90.00
_cell.angle_gamma   90.00
#
_symmetry.space_group_name_H-M   'P 1'
#
loop_
_entity.id
_entity.type
_entity.pdbx_description
1 polymer ?
#
loop_
_entity_poly.entity_id
_entity_poly.type
_entity_poly.pdbx_seq_one_letter_code
_entity_poly.pdbx_strand_id
1 'polypeptide(L)'
;MEGFAAPMTREKVEAALNDKEGLYPKRWGSNFYHRYKEDIALFAEMGFKTFRLSVAWSRIFPNGDDVDPNEEGLAFYDAVFDELLKYGIEPLVTLSHYETPIHLALEYGGWKNRRVIVFLSVMDLSM
;
A
#
# COMPACT_ATOMS: atom_id res chain seq x y z
N MET A 1 -26.52 17.67 -1.78
CA MET A 1 -25.42 17.99 -0.84
C MET A 1 -24.15 18.10 -1.66
N GLU A 2 -23.66 19.32 -1.89
CA GLU A 2 -22.36 19.57 -2.50
C GLU A 2 -21.30 19.80 -1.40
N GLY A 3 -20.04 19.43 -1.67
CA GLY A 3 -18.94 19.52 -0.71
C GLY A 3 -18.33 18.16 -0.32
N PHE A 4 -17.37 18.18 0.61
CA PHE A 4 -16.58 17.00 1.04
C PHE A 4 -17.44 15.83 1.57
N ALA A 5 -18.63 16.12 2.11
CA ALA A 5 -19.57 15.11 2.62
C ALA A 5 -20.42 14.46 1.53
N ALA A 6 -20.33 14.90 0.27
CA ALA A 6 -21.04 14.26 -0.82
C ALA A 6 -20.50 12.83 -1.03
N PRO A 7 -21.37 11.83 -1.25
CA PRO A 7 -20.93 10.47 -1.50
C PRO A 7 -20.00 10.41 -2.72
N MET A 8 -19.05 9.48 -2.64
CA MET A 8 -18.13 9.23 -3.75
C MET A 8 -18.88 8.55 -4.89
N THR A 9 -18.65 9.02 -6.11
CA THR A 9 -19.26 8.47 -7.33
C THR A 9 -18.17 7.91 -8.25
N ARG A 10 -18.54 6.99 -9.14
CA ARG A 10 -17.60 6.44 -10.12
C ARG A 10 -16.96 7.52 -10.98
N GLU A 11 -17.76 8.48 -11.46
CA GLU A 11 -17.28 9.63 -12.24
C GLU A 11 -16.23 10.46 -11.49
N LYS A 12 -16.42 10.71 -10.19
CA LYS A 12 -15.43 11.43 -9.37
C LYS A 12 -14.13 10.64 -9.20
N VAL A 13 -14.21 9.32 -9.06
CA VAL A 13 -13.03 8.45 -8.98
C VAL A 13 -12.27 8.46 -10.31
N GLU A 14 -12.98 8.32 -11.43
CA GLU A 14 -12.39 8.35 -12.77
C GLU A 14 -11.74 9.71 -13.07
N ALA A 15 -12.38 10.81 -12.69
CA ALA A 15 -11.77 12.15 -12.78
C ALA A 15 -10.48 12.23 -11.93
N ALA A 16 -10.51 11.76 -10.69
CA ALA A 16 -9.35 11.79 -9.79
C ALA A 16 -8.18 10.90 -10.24
N LEU A 17 -8.46 9.77 -10.91
CA LEU A 17 -7.43 8.89 -11.47
C LEU A 17 -6.70 9.54 -12.65
N ASN A 18 -7.42 10.32 -13.46
CA ASN A 18 -6.88 10.99 -14.64
C ASN A 18 -6.27 12.36 -14.32
N ASP A 19 -6.65 12.97 -13.20
CA ASP A 19 -6.14 14.27 -12.77
C ASP A 19 -4.64 14.21 -12.45
N LYS A 20 -3.86 15.06 -13.14
CA LYS A 20 -2.41 15.21 -12.98
C LYS A 20 -2.00 16.47 -12.21
N GLU A 21 -2.91 17.41 -12.04
CA GLU A 21 -2.64 18.73 -11.43
C GLU A 21 -3.10 18.78 -9.96
N GLY A 22 -4.15 18.03 -9.61
CA GLY A 22 -4.72 18.03 -8.27
C GLY A 22 -3.78 17.52 -7.17
N LEU A 23 -4.00 18.01 -5.95
CA LEU A 23 -3.25 17.61 -4.78
C LEU A 23 -3.81 16.32 -4.18
N TYR A 24 -3.11 15.20 -4.42
CA TYR A 24 -3.39 13.90 -3.80
C TYR A 24 -2.22 13.51 -2.88
N PRO A 25 -2.26 13.84 -1.58
CA PRO A 25 -1.10 13.67 -0.69
C PRO A 25 -0.55 12.24 -0.66
N LYS A 26 -1.41 11.23 -0.80
CA LYS A 26 -0.99 9.81 -0.86
C LYS A 26 -0.09 9.47 -2.05
N ARG A 27 -0.07 10.27 -3.15
CA ARG A 27 0.84 10.04 -4.29
C ARG A 27 2.32 10.28 -3.94
N TRP A 28 2.58 11.09 -2.92
CA TRP A 28 3.93 11.46 -2.49
C TRP A 28 4.28 10.87 -1.13
N GLY A 29 3.31 10.82 -0.21
CA GLY A 29 3.53 10.36 1.16
C GLY A 29 4.65 11.15 1.85
N SER A 30 5.46 10.45 2.65
CA SER A 30 6.70 10.98 3.24
C SER A 30 7.93 10.75 2.36
N ASN A 31 7.76 10.30 1.12
CA ASN A 31 8.83 9.88 0.21
C ASN A 31 9.65 8.65 0.69
N PHE A 32 9.10 7.84 1.62
CA PHE A 32 9.76 6.63 2.13
C PHE A 32 10.18 5.65 1.02
N TYR A 33 9.39 5.57 -0.07
CA TYR A 33 9.71 4.71 -1.22
C TYR A 33 11.12 4.96 -1.79
N HIS A 34 11.59 6.20 -1.75
CA HIS A 34 12.90 6.59 -2.28
C HIS A 34 13.95 6.81 -1.19
N ARG A 35 13.55 6.87 0.09
CA ARG A 35 14.39 7.29 1.22
C ARG A 35 14.42 6.32 2.40
N TYR A 36 13.90 5.11 2.22
CA TYR A 36 13.75 4.16 3.32
C TYR A 36 15.08 3.85 4.02
N LYS A 37 16.21 3.86 3.29
CA LYS A 37 17.53 3.59 3.88
C LYS A 37 17.95 4.67 4.87
N GLU A 38 17.81 5.94 4.49
CA GLU A 38 18.10 7.08 5.35
C GLU A 38 17.14 7.11 6.54
N ASP A 39 15.85 6.85 6.31
CA ASP A 39 14.83 6.84 7.36
C ASP A 39 15.10 5.70 8.37
N ILE A 40 15.45 4.50 7.89
CA ILE A 40 15.79 3.34 8.75
C ILE A 40 17.07 3.59 9.54
N ALA A 41 18.08 4.23 8.96
CA ALA A 41 19.30 4.58 9.68
C ALA A 41 18.99 5.52 10.87
N LEU A 42 18.06 6.46 10.71
CA LEU A 42 17.58 7.32 11.80
C LEU A 42 16.79 6.52 12.85
N PHE A 43 15.97 5.55 12.44
CA PHE A 43 15.27 4.67 13.39
C PHE A 43 16.27 3.86 14.24
N ALA A 44 17.36 3.41 13.62
CA ALA A 44 18.44 2.71 14.31
C ALA A 44 19.18 3.64 15.30
N GLU A 45 19.45 4.89 14.93
CA GLU A 45 20.03 5.91 15.82
C GLU A 45 19.16 6.12 17.07
N MET A 46 17.84 6.12 16.91
CA MET A 46 16.89 6.21 18.02
C MET A 46 16.79 4.93 18.87
N GLY A 47 17.42 3.83 18.44
CA GLY A 47 17.44 2.55 19.16
C GLY A 47 16.17 1.72 18.97
N PHE A 48 15.47 1.85 17.85
CA PHE A 48 14.30 1.02 17.55
C PHE A 48 14.65 -0.47 17.60
N LYS A 49 13.72 -1.27 18.13
CA LYS A 49 13.80 -2.75 18.13
C LYS A 49 12.82 -3.38 17.17
N THR A 50 11.74 -2.67 16.89
CA THR A 50 10.70 -3.10 15.97
C THR A 50 10.23 -1.88 15.18
N PHE A 51 10.02 -2.05 13.89
CA PHE A 51 9.39 -1.04 13.04
C PHE A 51 8.10 -1.61 12.45
N ARG A 52 6.98 -0.99 12.81
CA ARG A 52 5.68 -1.36 12.25
C ARG A 52 5.43 -0.60 10.97
N LEU A 53 5.17 -1.33 9.90
CA LEU A 53 4.81 -0.80 8.59
C LEU A 53 3.65 -1.59 7.97
N SER A 54 3.03 -1.05 6.93
CA SER A 54 2.12 -1.80 6.08
C SER A 54 2.72 -2.08 4.71
N VAL A 55 2.32 -3.21 4.15
CA VAL A 55 2.57 -3.54 2.75
C VAL A 55 1.40 -3.00 1.95
N ALA A 56 1.69 -2.20 0.92
CA ALA A 56 0.68 -1.66 0.04
C ALA A 56 0.20 -2.77 -0.89
N TRP A 57 -1.03 -3.24 -0.69
CA TRP A 57 -1.62 -4.30 -1.51
C TRP A 57 -1.53 -3.98 -3.00
N SER A 58 -1.86 -2.75 -3.41
CA SER A 58 -1.77 -2.31 -4.81
C SER A 58 -0.35 -2.25 -5.38
N ARG A 59 0.68 -2.49 -4.57
CA ARG A 59 2.06 -2.64 -5.05
C ARG A 59 2.39 -4.08 -5.39
N ILE A 60 1.83 -5.03 -4.64
CA ILE A 60 2.01 -6.47 -4.87
C ILE A 60 1.02 -6.97 -5.92
N PHE A 61 -0.26 -6.59 -5.82
CA PHE A 61 -1.30 -6.90 -6.81
C PHE A 61 -1.95 -5.58 -7.22
N PRO A 62 -1.48 -4.92 -8.32
CA PRO A 62 -1.95 -3.60 -8.74
C PRO A 62 -3.46 -3.47 -8.90
N ASN A 63 -4.10 -4.49 -9.45
CA ASN A 63 -5.55 -4.57 -9.59
C ASN A 63 -6.17 -5.32 -8.38
N GLY A 64 -5.38 -6.16 -7.71
CA GLY A 64 -5.79 -6.91 -6.53
C GLY A 64 -6.36 -8.29 -6.87
N ASP A 65 -6.76 -8.49 -8.12
CA ASP A 65 -7.18 -9.76 -8.71
C ASP A 65 -6.23 -10.23 -9.82
N ASP A 66 -5.01 -9.68 -9.86
CA ASP A 66 -3.96 -10.12 -10.77
C ASP A 66 -3.61 -11.60 -10.51
N VAL A 67 -3.27 -12.32 -11.58
CA VAL A 67 -2.92 -13.76 -11.50
C VAL A 67 -1.61 -13.95 -10.76
N ASP A 68 -0.62 -13.11 -11.08
CA ASP A 68 0.73 -13.14 -10.54
C ASP A 68 1.02 -11.83 -9.82
N PRO A 69 1.83 -11.86 -8.73
CA PRO A 69 2.25 -10.64 -8.06
C PRO A 69 3.21 -9.83 -8.93
N ASN A 70 3.28 -8.53 -8.66
CA ASN A 70 4.26 -7.61 -9.21
C ASN A 70 5.61 -7.79 -8.51
N GLU A 71 6.55 -8.40 -9.21
CA GLU A 71 7.91 -8.70 -8.72
C GLU A 71 8.66 -7.46 -8.25
N GLU A 72 8.55 -6.32 -8.94
CA GLU A 72 9.19 -5.07 -8.50
C GLU A 72 8.66 -4.59 -7.15
N GLY A 73 7.38 -4.89 -6.87
CA GLY A 73 6.74 -4.60 -5.61
C GLY A 73 7.26 -5.45 -4.47
N LEU A 74 7.43 -6.76 -4.72
CA LEU A 74 8.02 -7.70 -3.77
C LEU A 74 9.48 -7.33 -3.47
N ALA A 75 10.28 -7.13 -4.51
CA ALA A 75 11.69 -6.74 -4.39
C ALA A 75 11.90 -5.44 -3.59
N PHE A 76 10.95 -4.50 -3.64
CA PHE A 76 10.99 -3.32 -2.78
C PHE A 76 10.88 -3.68 -1.30
N TYR A 77 9.93 -4.56 -0.93
CA TYR A 77 9.73 -4.93 0.47
C TYR A 77 10.87 -5.81 0.99
N ASP A 78 11.41 -6.70 0.16
CA ASP A 78 12.65 -7.43 0.47
C ASP A 78 13.77 -6.45 0.84
N ALA A 79 14.01 -5.44 0.00
CA ALA A 79 15.05 -4.45 0.25
C ALA A 79 14.81 -3.61 1.52
N VAL A 80 13.54 -3.31 1.85
CA VAL A 80 13.19 -2.63 3.11
C VAL A 80 13.43 -3.53 4.31
N PHE A 81 13.03 -4.79 4.24
CA PHE A 81 13.21 -5.75 5.34
C PHE A 81 14.68 -6.06 5.57
N ASP A 82 15.46 -6.26 4.50
CA ASP A 82 16.91 -6.43 4.58
C ASP A 82 17.59 -5.23 5.26
N GLU A 83 17.19 -4.01 4.91
CA GLU A 83 17.75 -2.80 5.53
C GLU A 83 17.34 -2.70 7.01
N LEU A 84 16.11 -3.05 7.39
CA LEU A 84 15.69 -3.10 8.81
C LEU A 84 16.53 -4.14 9.59
N LEU A 85 16.66 -5.35 9.04
CA LEU A 85 17.39 -6.45 9.67
C LEU A 85 18.89 -6.18 9.79
N LYS A 86 19.48 -5.47 8.82
CA LYS A 86 20.87 -4.97 8.88
C LYS A 86 21.13 -4.12 10.13
N TYR A 87 20.14 -3.36 10.60
CA TYR A 87 20.22 -2.57 11.84
C TYR A 87 19.67 -3.30 13.08
N GLY A 88 19.28 -4.57 12.95
CA GLY A 88 18.69 -5.35 14.05
C GLY A 88 17.30 -4.87 14.46
N ILE A 89 16.54 -4.27 13.54
CA ILE A 89 15.16 -3.82 13.74
C ILE A 89 14.22 -4.88 13.17
N GLU A 90 13.34 -5.45 14.00
CA GLU A 90 12.36 -6.44 13.53
C GLU A 90 11.19 -5.76 12.79
N PRO A 91 10.84 -6.21 11.57
CA PRO A 91 9.65 -5.71 10.88
C PRO A 91 8.36 -6.27 11.52
N LEU A 92 7.40 -5.41 11.83
CA LEU A 92 6.03 -5.81 12.19
C LEU A 92 5.09 -5.38 11.07
N VAL A 93 4.66 -6.33 10.26
CA VAL A 93 3.92 -6.07 9.02
C VAL A 93 2.40 -6.05 9.27
N THR A 94 1.74 -5.01 8.79
CA THR A 94 0.28 -4.92 8.67
C THR A 94 -0.12 -5.15 7.21
N LEU A 95 -0.91 -6.19 6.93
CA LEU A 95 -1.26 -6.59 5.55
C LEU A 95 -2.26 -5.65 4.87
N SER A 96 -3.19 -5.07 5.64
CA SER A 96 -4.23 -4.18 5.10
C SER A 96 -4.38 -2.95 6.00
N HIS A 97 -4.01 -1.78 5.46
CA HIS A 97 -4.04 -0.51 6.21
C HIS A 97 -4.69 0.62 5.40
N TYR A 98 -5.97 0.43 5.06
CA TYR A 98 -6.80 1.42 4.34
C TYR A 98 -6.26 1.79 2.95
N GLU A 99 -5.76 0.79 2.22
CA GLU A 99 -5.13 0.93 0.90
C GLU A 99 -5.51 -0.19 -0.09
N THR A 100 -6.73 -0.70 0.02
CA THR A 100 -7.27 -1.69 -0.93
C THR A 100 -7.17 -1.16 -2.37
N PRO A 101 -6.74 -1.99 -3.35
CA PRO A 101 -6.65 -1.58 -4.75
C PRO A 101 -7.98 -0.99 -5.24
N ILE A 102 -7.89 0.15 -5.94
CA ILE A 102 -9.08 0.88 -6.40
C ILE A 102 -9.92 0.04 -7.38
N HIS A 103 -9.27 -0.82 -8.17
CA HIS A 103 -9.92 -1.78 -9.07
C HIS A 103 -10.92 -2.68 -8.31
N LEU A 104 -10.56 -3.20 -7.14
CA LEU A 104 -11.47 -4.01 -6.33
C LEU A 104 -12.71 -3.24 -5.88
N ALA A 105 -12.59 -1.94 -5.63
CA ALA A 105 -13.74 -1.10 -5.31
C ALA A 105 -14.65 -0.89 -6.53
N LEU A 106 -14.08 -0.70 -7.72
CA LEU A 106 -14.80 -0.40 -8.96
C LEU A 106 -15.49 -1.63 -9.55
N GLU A 107 -14.80 -2.78 -9.59
CA GLU A 107 -15.29 -3.99 -10.25
C GLU A 107 -16.07 -4.92 -9.31
N TYR A 108 -15.70 -4.95 -8.03
CA TYR A 108 -16.30 -5.88 -7.06
C TYR A 108 -17.14 -5.16 -6.01
N GLY A 109 -17.16 -3.83 -5.94
CA GLY A 109 -17.81 -3.10 -4.85
C GLY A 109 -17.04 -3.19 -3.52
N GLY A 110 -15.74 -3.53 -3.59
CA GLY A 110 -14.84 -3.64 -2.45
C GLY A 110 -15.24 -4.75 -1.49
N TRP A 111 -15.02 -4.52 -0.19
CA TRP A 111 -15.24 -5.48 0.89
C TRP A 111 -16.68 -6.01 1.04
N LYS A 112 -17.66 -5.45 0.31
CA LYS A 112 -19.03 -6.00 0.24
C LYS A 112 -19.07 -7.33 -0.53
N ASN A 113 -18.08 -7.60 -1.39
CA ASN A 113 -18.02 -8.80 -2.20
C ASN A 113 -17.06 -9.82 -1.58
N ARG A 114 -17.57 -11.03 -1.36
CA ARG A 114 -16.82 -12.12 -0.72
C ARG A 114 -15.55 -12.52 -1.46
N ARG A 115 -15.45 -12.27 -2.78
CA ARG A 115 -14.22 -12.55 -3.54
C ARG A 115 -13.02 -11.75 -3.04
N VAL A 116 -13.24 -10.53 -2.52
CA VAL A 116 -12.17 -9.68 -1.98
C VAL A 116 -11.48 -10.32 -0.77
N ILE A 117 -12.19 -11.16 -0.01
CA ILE A 117 -11.58 -11.94 1.08
C ILE A 117 -10.54 -12.91 0.52
N VAL A 118 -10.87 -13.61 -0.57
CA VAL A 118 -9.96 -14.55 -1.24
C VAL A 118 -8.74 -13.82 -1.79
N PHE A 119 -8.94 -12.66 -2.42
CA PHE A 119 -7.83 -11.87 -2.95
C PHE A 119 -6.87 -11.39 -1.85
N LEU A 120 -7.37 -10.97 -0.68
CA LEU A 120 -6.50 -10.63 0.45
C LEU A 120 -5.73 -11.87 0.94
N SER A 121 -6.36 -13.04 1.00
CA SER A 121 -5.68 -14.27 1.39
C SER A 121 -4.56 -14.68 0.43
N VAL A 122 -4.69 -14.42 -0.88
CA VAL A 122 -3.62 -14.66 -1.85
C VAL A 122 -2.45 -13.70 -1.63
N MET A 123 -2.73 -12.43 -1.33
CA MET A 123 -1.70 -11.45 -0.97
C MET A 123 -0.90 -11.90 0.26
N ASP A 124 -1.58 -12.36 1.32
CA ASP A 124 -0.96 -12.85 2.55
C ASP A 124 0.02 -14.00 2.29
N LEU A 125 -0.35 -14.94 1.42
CA LEU A 125 0.50 -16.08 1.05
C LEU A 125 1.69 -15.73 0.14
N SER A 126 1.71 -14.52 -0.43
CA SER A 126 2.75 -14.06 -1.36
C SER A 126 3.85 -13.24 -0.66
N MET A 127 3.66 -12.90 0.62
CA MET A 127 4.60 -12.16 1.47
C MET A 127 5.34 -13.10 2.42
#